data_AF-A0A369YIW3-F1
#
_entry.id   AF-A0A369YIW3-F1
#
_cell.length_a   1.000
_cell.length_b   1.000
_cell.length_c   1.000
_cell.angle_alpha   90.00
_cell.angle_beta   90.00
_cell.angle_gamma   90.00
#
_symmetry.space_group_name_H-M   'P 1'
#
loop_
_entity.id
_entity.type
_entity.pdbx_description
1 polymer ?
#
loop_
_entity_poly.entity_id
_entity_poly.type
_entity_poly.pdbx_seq_one_letter_code
_entity_poly.pdbx_strand_id
1 'polypeptide(L)'
;MSTVIHQIVNANTYMDGNSLLGKAKEFKLPDLEFEFIEHKGLGLHGTVKLPAGLNAMEGEVIWDSFYPEVRVKAYNPYKNVQLMTRSNVQVFDSRGLATEEALVTIMNVAFNKTTGGSLKNKEATEHSDTFQIYSIKQTLAGKEVLFVDVLANIYRVNGQDVLQKYRTNIGQ
;
A
#
# COMPACT_ATOMS: atom_id res chain seq x y z
N MET A 1 -13.74 22.73 -19.52
CA MET A 1 -12.94 21.63 -18.94
C MET A 1 -13.64 20.34 -19.33
N SER A 2 -13.02 19.53 -20.20
CA SER A 2 -13.55 18.20 -20.55
C SER A 2 -13.39 17.32 -19.31
N THR A 3 -14.46 16.65 -18.88
CA THR A 3 -14.35 15.60 -17.87
C THR A 3 -13.41 14.51 -18.39
N VAL A 4 -12.42 14.14 -17.59
CA VAL A 4 -11.52 13.01 -17.87
C VAL A 4 -11.82 11.89 -16.88
N ILE A 5 -11.85 10.65 -17.34
CA ILE A 5 -12.15 9.47 -16.54
C ILE A 5 -10.87 8.67 -16.36
N HIS A 6 -10.48 8.38 -15.12
CA HIS A 6 -9.33 7.53 -14.79
C HIS A 6 -9.82 6.13 -14.43
N GLN A 7 -9.21 5.10 -15.00
CA GLN A 7 -9.53 3.71 -14.73
C GLN A 7 -8.27 2.86 -14.58
N ILE A 8 -8.25 1.96 -13.61
CA ILE A 8 -7.27 0.88 -13.50
C ILE A 8 -8.03 -0.43 -13.70
N VAL A 9 -7.64 -1.21 -14.71
CA VAL A 9 -8.31 -2.47 -15.07
C VAL A 9 -7.44 -3.68 -14.76
N ASN A 10 -6.12 -3.50 -14.72
CA ASN A 10 -5.19 -4.60 -14.52
C ASN A 10 -3.94 -4.13 -13.76
N ALA A 11 -3.36 -5.04 -13.00
CA ALA A 11 -2.14 -4.84 -12.25
C ALA A 11 -1.31 -6.13 -12.24
N ASN A 12 0.00 -5.99 -12.14
CA ASN A 12 0.91 -7.10 -11.91
C ASN A 12 1.65 -6.90 -10.58
N THR A 13 1.74 -7.96 -9.80
CA THR A 13 2.42 -7.97 -8.50
C THR A 13 3.75 -8.69 -8.62
N TYR A 14 4.75 -8.18 -7.92
CA TYR A 14 6.09 -8.73 -7.82
C TYR A 14 6.44 -8.91 -6.34
N MET A 15 7.26 -9.91 -6.05
CA MET A 15 7.77 -10.18 -4.71
C MET A 15 9.27 -10.43 -4.76
N ASP A 16 10.04 -9.53 -4.15
CA ASP A 16 11.50 -9.42 -4.27
C ASP A 16 11.98 -9.48 -5.72
N GLY A 17 11.29 -8.75 -6.62
CA GLY A 17 11.62 -8.69 -8.04
C GLY A 17 11.09 -9.85 -8.89
N ASN A 18 10.60 -10.94 -8.29
CA ASN A 18 9.98 -12.03 -9.03
C ASN A 18 8.53 -11.68 -9.38
N SER A 19 8.16 -11.75 -10.66
CA SER A 19 6.78 -11.52 -11.08
C SER A 19 5.87 -12.65 -10.62
N LEU A 20 4.72 -12.29 -10.05
CA LEU A 20 3.65 -13.18 -9.61
C LEU A 20 2.43 -13.07 -10.54
N LEU A 21 2.69 -12.78 -11.82
CA LEU A 21 1.67 -12.69 -12.85
C LEU A 21 0.88 -14.00 -12.92
N GLY A 22 -0.46 -13.89 -12.81
CA GLY A 22 -1.36 -15.04 -12.84
C GLY A 22 -1.33 -15.92 -11.59
N LYS A 23 -0.80 -15.41 -10.47
CA LYS A 23 -0.76 -16.09 -9.16
C LYS A 23 -1.51 -15.32 -8.07
N ALA A 24 -1.49 -13.99 -8.16
CA ALA A 24 -2.30 -13.12 -7.30
C ALA A 24 -3.66 -12.90 -7.96
N LYS A 25 -4.73 -13.30 -7.26
CA LYS A 25 -6.11 -13.06 -7.68
C LYS A 25 -6.57 -11.65 -7.31
N GLU A 26 -6.22 -11.22 -6.10
CA GLU A 26 -6.57 -9.91 -5.57
C GLU A 26 -5.43 -9.36 -4.72
N PHE A 27 -5.20 -8.05 -4.82
CA PHE A 27 -4.18 -7.36 -4.06
C PHE A 27 -4.76 -6.08 -3.46
N LYS A 28 -4.97 -6.09 -2.15
CA LYS A 28 -5.50 -4.95 -1.39
C LYS A 28 -4.34 -4.09 -0.88
N LEU A 29 -4.23 -2.89 -1.44
CA LEU A 29 -3.35 -1.84 -0.95
C LEU A 29 -3.85 -1.34 0.42
N PRO A 30 -2.95 -0.83 1.29
CA PRO A 30 -3.36 -0.36 2.60
C PRO A 30 -4.22 0.89 2.54
N ASP A 31 -5.15 0.97 3.48
CA ASP A 31 -5.83 2.21 3.82
C ASP A 31 -4.90 3.05 4.72
N LEU A 32 -4.74 4.34 4.40
CA LEU A 32 -3.99 5.27 5.24
C LEU A 32 -4.93 5.90 6.26
N GLU A 33 -4.88 5.40 7.49
CA GLU A 33 -5.64 5.94 8.60
C GLU A 33 -4.76 6.81 9.50
N PHE A 34 -5.19 8.05 9.75
CA PHE A 34 -4.51 8.97 10.64
C PHE A 34 -5.19 8.99 12.01
N GLU A 35 -4.37 8.94 13.06
CA GLU A 35 -4.85 9.11 14.43
C GLU A 35 -5.07 10.59 14.71
N PHE A 36 -6.18 10.92 15.38
CA PHE A 36 -6.49 12.29 15.82
C PHE A 36 -6.75 12.31 17.33
N ILE A 37 -6.04 13.18 18.05
CA ILE A 37 -6.23 13.41 19.47
C ILE A 37 -7.19 14.59 19.67
N GLU A 38 -8.18 14.41 20.55
CA GLU A 38 -9.06 15.48 20.99
C GLU A 38 -8.30 16.43 21.92
N HIS A 39 -8.20 17.69 21.53
CA HIS A 39 -7.66 18.77 22.33
C HIS A 39 -8.80 19.63 22.89
N LYS A 40 -8.88 19.69 24.23
CA LYS A 40 -9.79 20.54 25.00
C LYS A 40 -8.94 21.46 25.87
N GLY A 41 -8.95 22.75 25.56
CA GLY A 41 -8.20 23.78 26.27
C GLY A 41 -9.10 24.76 27.02
N LEU A 42 -8.61 25.30 28.14
CA LEU A 42 -9.32 26.31 28.91
C LEU A 42 -9.46 27.59 28.06
N GLY A 43 -10.69 28.05 27.81
CA GLY A 43 -10.97 29.17 26.89
C GLY A 43 -11.42 28.76 25.48
N LEU A 44 -11.40 27.47 25.13
CA LEU A 44 -12.03 26.95 23.92
C LEU A 44 -13.46 26.49 24.22
N HIS A 45 -14.44 26.99 23.46
CA HIS A 45 -15.84 26.55 23.55
C HIS A 45 -16.09 25.21 22.83
N GLY A 46 -15.14 24.73 22.03
CA GLY A 46 -15.27 23.53 21.22
C GLY A 46 -14.08 22.57 21.40
N THR A 47 -14.30 21.30 21.07
CA THR A 47 -13.23 20.29 21.00
C THR A 47 -12.62 20.32 19.62
N VAL A 48 -11.29 20.43 19.54
CA VAL A 48 -10.55 20.37 18.27
C VAL A 48 -9.86 19.01 18.17
N LYS A 49 -9.86 18.40 16.99
CA LYS A 49 -9.12 17.17 16.71
C LYS A 49 -7.82 17.51 15.98
N LEU A 50 -6.68 17.15 16.55
CA LEU A 50 -5.35 17.38 15.97
C LEU A 50 -4.74 16.04 15.52
N PRO A 51 -4.10 15.98 14.33
CA PRO A 51 -3.44 14.77 13.88
C PRO A 51 -2.27 14.41 14.80
N ALA A 52 -2.18 13.14 15.18
CA ALA A 52 -1.25 12.64 16.18
C ALA A 52 -0.28 11.58 15.64
N GLY A 53 -0.62 10.92 14.54
CA GLY A 53 0.20 9.89 13.96
C GLY A 53 -0.48 9.19 12.79
N LEU A 54 0.21 8.19 12.25
CA LEU A 54 -0.31 7.26 11.25
C LEU A 54 -0.54 5.91 11.95
N ASN A 55 -1.70 5.32 11.75
CA ASN A 55 -2.00 3.97 12.23
C ASN A 55 -1.13 2.93 11.50
N ALA A 56 -1.05 1.72 12.05
CA ALA A 56 -0.38 0.61 11.39
C ALA A 56 -1.01 0.36 10.01
N MET A 57 -0.18 0.38 8.97
CA MET A 57 -0.60 0.10 7.60
C MET A 57 -0.65 -1.42 7.41
N GLU A 58 -1.81 -1.94 7.03
CA GLU A 58 -2.01 -3.35 6.74
C GLU A 58 -2.58 -3.54 5.33
N GLY A 59 -2.11 -4.57 4.63
CA GLY A 59 -2.60 -4.98 3.33
C GLY A 59 -2.91 -6.47 3.28
N GLU A 60 -3.56 -6.89 2.19
CA GLU A 60 -3.96 -8.27 1.98
C GLU A 60 -3.67 -8.71 0.54
N VAL A 61 -3.26 -9.95 0.37
CA VAL A 61 -3.12 -10.58 -0.94
C VAL A 61 -3.82 -11.93 -0.94
N ILE A 62 -4.60 -12.18 -1.98
CA ILE A 62 -5.28 -13.46 -2.20
C ILE A 62 -4.57 -14.19 -3.35
N TRP A 63 -4.02 -15.35 -3.05
CA TRP A 63 -3.44 -16.27 -4.03
C TRP A 63 -4.48 -17.28 -4.47
N ASP A 64 -4.45 -17.63 -5.76
CA ASP A 64 -5.32 -18.65 -6.37
C ASP A 64 -4.79 -20.09 -6.22
N SER A 65 -3.58 -20.25 -5.68
CA SER A 65 -2.99 -21.56 -5.38
C SER A 65 -1.86 -21.49 -4.36
N PHE A 66 -1.33 -22.67 -4.01
CA PHE A 66 -0.19 -22.78 -3.13
C PHE A 66 1.12 -22.58 -3.93
N TYR A 67 1.79 -21.46 -3.68
CA TYR A 67 3.06 -21.11 -4.31
C TYR A 67 4.23 -21.19 -3.32
N PRO A 68 5.06 -22.26 -3.35
CA PRO A 68 6.13 -22.46 -2.38
C PRO A 68 7.07 -21.25 -2.21
N GLU A 69 7.38 -20.57 -3.31
CA GLU A 69 8.25 -19.39 -3.34
C GLU A 69 7.65 -18.19 -2.59
N VAL A 70 6.32 -18.06 -2.56
CA VAL A 70 5.59 -17.07 -1.77
C VAL A 70 5.52 -17.53 -0.32
N ARG A 71 5.15 -18.80 -0.10
CA ARG A 71 4.90 -19.35 1.24
C ARG A 71 6.13 -19.38 2.12
N VAL A 72 7.29 -19.75 1.59
CA VAL A 72 8.55 -19.75 2.35
C VAL A 72 8.88 -18.36 2.89
N LYS A 73 8.53 -17.30 2.14
CA LYS A 73 8.73 -15.92 2.59
C LYS A 73 7.65 -15.49 3.57
N ALA A 74 6.38 -15.81 3.29
CA ALA A 74 5.27 -15.49 4.17
C ALA A 74 5.36 -16.17 5.55
N TYR A 75 5.93 -17.36 5.64
CA TYR A 75 6.12 -18.07 6.92
C TYR A 75 7.27 -17.55 7.78
N ASN A 76 8.07 -16.60 7.31
CA ASN A 76 9.16 -16.02 8.09
C ASN A 76 8.85 -14.58 8.51
N PRO A 77 8.21 -14.37 9.68
CA PRO A 77 7.87 -13.03 10.16
C PRO A 77 9.10 -12.18 10.55
N TYR A 78 10.27 -12.80 10.69
CA TYR A 78 11.52 -12.10 11.04
C TYR A 78 12.23 -11.51 9.82
N LYS A 79 11.72 -11.75 8.61
CA LYS A 79 12.29 -11.21 7.37
C LYS A 79 11.23 -10.47 6.61
N ASN A 80 11.48 -9.18 6.40
CA ASN A 80 10.63 -8.38 5.55
C ASN A 80 10.81 -8.79 4.08
N VAL A 81 9.74 -8.65 3.33
CA VAL A 81 9.61 -8.96 1.91
C VAL A 81 9.27 -7.67 1.18
N GLN A 82 9.85 -7.45 0.00
CA GLN A 82 9.43 -6.36 -0.85
C GLN A 82 8.28 -6.82 -1.75
N LEU A 83 7.11 -6.19 -1.62
CA LEU A 83 6.01 -6.32 -2.55
C LEU A 83 5.97 -5.12 -3.48
N MET A 84 5.78 -5.34 -4.76
CA MET A 84 5.61 -4.26 -5.74
C MET A 84 4.41 -4.54 -6.61
N THR A 85 3.51 -3.57 -6.72
CA THR A 85 2.33 -3.64 -7.60
C THR A 85 2.49 -2.58 -8.68
N ARG A 86 2.34 -2.98 -9.94
CA ARG A 86 2.38 -2.09 -11.10
C ARG A 86 1.04 -2.15 -11.81
N SER A 87 0.39 -1.00 -11.94
CA SER A 87 -0.92 -0.85 -12.55
C SER A 87 -0.88 0.13 -13.72
N ASN A 88 -1.75 -0.09 -14.71
CA ASN A 88 -1.92 0.83 -15.83
C ASN A 88 -3.13 1.73 -15.58
N VAL A 89 -2.90 3.04 -15.46
CA VAL A 89 -3.95 4.05 -15.31
C VAL A 89 -4.33 4.55 -16.69
N GLN A 90 -5.51 4.19 -17.16
CA GLN A 90 -6.07 4.63 -18.42
C GLN A 90 -6.88 5.91 -18.20
N VAL A 91 -6.56 6.96 -18.97
CA VAL A 91 -7.22 8.26 -18.89
C VAL A 91 -8.04 8.46 -20.15
N PHE A 92 -9.35 8.60 -20.02
CA PHE A 92 -10.27 8.83 -21.13
C PHE A 92 -10.77 10.28 -21.14
N ASP A 93 -10.92 10.85 -22.34
CA ASP A 93 -11.56 12.14 -22.58
C ASP A 93 -12.75 12.00 -23.55
N SER A 94 -13.30 13.13 -24.02
CA SER A 94 -14.44 13.12 -24.96
C SER A 94 -14.15 12.47 -26.32
N ARG A 95 -12.89 12.16 -26.64
CA ARG A 95 -12.42 11.52 -27.88
C ARG A 95 -11.99 10.06 -27.68
N GLY A 96 -12.02 9.53 -26.46
CA GLY A 96 -11.62 8.16 -26.14
C GLY A 96 -10.40 8.11 -25.22
N LEU A 97 -9.54 7.10 -25.36
CA LEU A 97 -8.34 6.94 -24.55
C LEU A 97 -7.33 8.04 -24.88
N ALA A 98 -7.10 8.94 -23.93
CA ALA A 98 -6.23 10.09 -24.08
C ALA A 98 -4.76 9.76 -23.73
N THR A 99 -4.53 9.08 -22.61
CA THR A 99 -3.18 8.69 -22.17
C THR A 99 -3.22 7.47 -21.25
N GLU A 100 -2.06 6.82 -21.11
CA GLU A 100 -1.83 5.71 -20.19
C GLU A 100 -0.64 6.04 -19.29
N GLU A 101 -0.83 5.94 -17.97
CA GLU A 101 0.17 6.27 -16.97
C GLU A 101 0.48 5.07 -16.08
N ALA A 102 1.77 4.79 -15.87
CA ALA A 102 2.19 3.75 -14.96
C ALA A 102 2.03 4.21 -13.50
N LEU A 103 1.23 3.47 -12.73
CA LEU A 103 1.19 3.56 -11.28
C LEU A 103 2.03 2.43 -10.69
N VAL A 104 3.03 2.77 -9.90
CA VAL A 104 3.91 1.80 -9.24
C VAL A 104 3.87 2.03 -7.74
N THR A 105 3.48 0.99 -7.00
CA THR A 105 3.52 0.97 -5.54
C THR A 105 4.53 -0.06 -5.09
N ILE A 106 5.51 0.35 -4.29
CA ILE A 106 6.54 -0.52 -3.70
C ILE A 106 6.35 -0.49 -2.19
N MET A 107 6.32 -1.66 -1.56
CA MET A 107 6.08 -1.81 -0.14
C MET A 107 7.12 -2.75 0.46
N ASN A 108 7.61 -2.41 1.65
CA ASN A 108 8.39 -3.30 2.48
C ASN A 108 7.49 -3.82 3.59
N VAL A 109 7.26 -5.14 3.61
CA VAL A 109 6.19 -5.75 4.41
C VAL A 109 6.68 -6.93 5.23
N ALA A 110 6.00 -7.23 6.32
CA ALA A 110 6.09 -8.52 7.02
C ALA A 110 4.71 -9.17 7.06
N PHE A 111 4.64 -10.45 6.70
CA PHE A 111 3.40 -11.21 6.78
C PHE A 111 3.07 -11.50 8.26
N ASN A 112 1.87 -11.12 8.69
CA ASN A 112 1.39 -11.33 10.06
C ASN A 112 0.37 -12.47 10.14
N LYS A 113 -0.29 -12.83 9.02
CA LYS A 113 -1.19 -13.96 8.91
C LYS A 113 -1.02 -14.63 7.56
N THR A 114 -0.86 -15.95 7.58
CA THR A 114 -0.79 -16.77 6.37
C THR A 114 -1.81 -17.88 6.50
N THR A 115 -2.80 -17.93 5.62
CA THR A 115 -3.87 -18.94 5.74
C THR A 115 -3.46 -20.25 5.05
N GLY A 116 -3.79 -21.38 5.68
CA GLY A 116 -3.64 -22.71 5.08
C GLY A 116 -4.59 -23.01 3.93
N GLY A 117 -5.59 -22.13 3.71
CA GLY A 117 -6.66 -22.31 2.72
C GLY A 117 -7.68 -23.37 3.13
N SER A 118 -8.63 -23.63 2.22
CA SER A 118 -9.57 -24.75 2.31
C SER A 118 -9.49 -25.58 1.03
N LEU A 119 -9.57 -26.91 1.16
CA LEU A 119 -9.51 -27.84 0.04
C LEU A 119 -10.88 -28.49 -0.13
N LYS A 120 -11.50 -28.30 -1.30
CA LYS A 120 -12.79 -28.87 -1.64
C LYS A 120 -12.72 -29.53 -3.01
N ASN A 121 -13.49 -30.60 -3.19
CA ASN A 121 -13.52 -31.34 -4.44
C ASN A 121 -14.05 -30.44 -5.58
N LYS A 122 -13.29 -30.32 -6.68
CA LYS A 122 -13.62 -29.52 -7.87
C LYS A 122 -13.75 -28.00 -7.66
N GLU A 123 -13.26 -27.47 -6.53
CA GLU A 123 -13.15 -26.02 -6.31
C GLU A 123 -11.68 -25.62 -6.24
N ALA A 124 -11.32 -24.49 -6.87
CA ALA A 124 -9.99 -23.91 -6.71
C ALA A 124 -9.81 -23.46 -5.25
N THR A 125 -8.62 -23.69 -4.70
CA THR A 125 -8.30 -23.21 -3.36
C THR A 125 -7.91 -21.74 -3.42
N GLU A 126 -8.17 -21.01 -2.35
CA GLU A 126 -7.72 -19.63 -2.19
C GLU A 126 -6.96 -19.50 -0.89
N HIS A 127 -5.96 -18.64 -0.93
CA HIS A 127 -5.08 -18.39 0.19
C HIS A 127 -4.97 -16.88 0.41
N SER A 128 -5.67 -16.38 1.43
CA SER A 128 -5.58 -15.01 1.89
C SER A 128 -4.42 -14.87 2.87
N ASP A 129 -3.49 -13.96 2.58
CA ASP A 129 -2.38 -13.62 3.46
C ASP A 129 -2.45 -12.12 3.77
N THR A 130 -2.36 -11.77 5.06
CA THR A 130 -2.29 -10.38 5.51
C THR A 130 -0.86 -10.01 5.87
N PHE A 131 -0.52 -8.75 5.65
CA PHE A 131 0.82 -8.23 5.89
C PHE A 131 0.79 -6.82 6.46
N GLN A 132 1.76 -6.53 7.33
CA GLN A 132 2.03 -5.21 7.87
C GLN A 132 3.07 -4.50 7.01
N ILE A 133 2.90 -3.20 6.82
CA ILE A 133 3.70 -2.41 5.89
C ILE A 133 4.52 -1.41 6.70
N TYR A 134 5.85 -1.50 6.58
CA TYR A 134 6.78 -0.60 7.26
C TYR A 134 7.17 0.60 6.40
N SER A 135 7.24 0.40 5.08
CA SER A 135 7.41 1.48 4.13
C SER A 135 6.57 1.26 2.88
N ILE A 136 6.05 2.36 2.34
CA ILE A 136 5.29 2.38 1.09
C ILE A 136 5.74 3.58 0.25
N LYS A 137 6.04 3.31 -1.02
CA LYS A 137 6.34 4.33 -2.03
C LYS A 137 5.38 4.18 -3.20
N GLN A 138 4.66 5.23 -3.53
CA GLN A 138 3.77 5.27 -4.68
C GLN A 138 4.24 6.34 -5.67
N THR A 139 4.38 5.95 -6.93
CA THR A 139 4.73 6.85 -8.03
C THR A 139 3.72 6.71 -9.17
N LEU A 140 3.21 7.84 -9.67
CA LEU A 140 2.36 7.91 -10.86
C LEU A 140 3.14 8.63 -11.97
N ALA A 141 3.26 8.00 -13.14
CA ALA A 141 4.05 8.51 -14.26
C ALA A 141 5.50 8.89 -13.84
N GLY A 142 6.08 8.14 -12.91
CA GLY A 142 7.42 8.35 -12.37
C GLY A 142 7.54 9.46 -11.31
N LYS A 143 6.46 10.18 -11.00
CA LYS A 143 6.43 11.22 -9.96
C LYS A 143 5.97 10.62 -8.63
N GLU A 144 6.70 10.90 -7.55
CA GLU A 144 6.34 10.45 -6.20
C GLU A 144 5.05 11.13 -5.73
N VAL A 145 4.02 10.33 -5.49
CA VAL A 145 2.74 10.78 -4.93
C VAL A 145 2.79 10.65 -3.41
N LEU A 146 3.32 9.53 -2.93
CA LEU A 146 3.39 9.19 -1.51
C LEU A 146 4.69 8.45 -1.22
N PHE A 147 5.33 8.80 -0.11
CA PHE A 147 6.36 7.99 0.50
C PHE A 147 6.22 8.02 2.01
N VAL A 148 6.09 6.83 2.62
CA VAL A 148 6.06 6.65 4.07
C VAL A 148 7.12 5.64 4.43
N ASP A 149 7.89 5.95 5.46
CA ASP A 149 8.76 5.02 6.16
C ASP A 149 8.60 5.25 7.67
N VAL A 150 7.91 4.32 8.32
CA VAL A 150 7.55 4.43 9.74
C VAL A 150 8.78 4.27 10.63
N LEU A 151 9.76 3.45 10.22
CA LEU A 151 10.99 3.25 10.99
C LEU A 151 11.93 4.45 10.90
N ALA A 152 11.91 5.16 9.78
CA ALA A 152 12.70 6.37 9.57
C ALA A 152 11.96 7.67 9.90
N ASN A 153 10.70 7.63 10.35
CA ASN A 153 9.82 8.81 10.54
C ASN A 153 9.74 9.71 9.28
N ILE A 154 9.80 9.12 8.10
CA ILE A 154 9.70 9.85 6.84
C ILE A 154 8.26 9.80 6.38
N TYR A 155 7.70 10.97 6.13
CA TYR A 155 6.40 11.09 5.49
C TYR A 155 6.48 12.19 4.44
N ARG A 156 6.38 11.80 3.17
CA ARG A 156 6.39 12.71 2.03
C ARG A 156 5.12 12.57 1.21
N VAL A 157 4.55 13.71 0.86
CA VAL A 157 3.37 13.81 -0.01
C VAL A 157 3.74 14.70 -1.18
N ASN A 158 3.56 14.19 -2.40
CA ASN A 158 3.97 14.88 -3.63
C ASN A 158 5.44 15.35 -3.59
N GLY A 159 6.33 14.51 -3.03
CA GLY A 159 7.75 14.79 -2.84
C GLY A 159 8.10 15.77 -1.70
N GLN A 160 7.13 16.38 -1.01
CA GLN A 160 7.38 17.29 0.11
C GLN A 160 7.38 16.54 1.45
N ASP A 161 8.45 16.69 2.22
CA ASP A 161 8.61 16.04 3.52
C ASP A 161 7.91 16.83 4.63
N VAL A 162 6.79 16.29 5.09
CA VAL A 162 5.95 16.96 6.09
C VAL A 162 6.48 16.78 7.52
N LEU A 163 7.35 15.79 7.74
CA LEU A 163 7.95 15.50 9.05
C LEU A 163 9.40 15.98 9.18
N GLN A 164 9.94 16.67 8.17
CA GLN A 164 11.33 17.13 8.19
C GLN A 164 11.66 17.94 9.45
N LYS A 165 10.87 18.97 9.76
CA LYS A 165 11.07 19.82 10.95
C LYS A 165 10.93 19.02 12.24
N TYR A 166 9.98 18.09 12.28
CA TYR A 166 9.77 17.22 13.44
C TYR A 166 11.02 16.38 13.71
N ARG A 167 11.55 15.69 12.70
CA ARG A 167 12.78 14.90 12.81
C ARG A 167 13.96 15.73 13.29
N THR A 168 14.14 16.92 12.71
CA THR A 168 15.17 17.87 13.18
C THR A 168 14.99 18.26 14.65
N ASN A 169 13.75 18.53 15.10
CA ASN A 169 13.47 18.91 16.48
C ASN A 169 13.73 17.77 17.50
N ILE A 170 13.52 16.52 17.10
CA ILE A 170 13.77 15.34 17.97
C ILE A 170 15.20 14.81 17.87
N GLY A 171 16.07 15.44 17.06
CA GLY A 171 17.47 15.06 16.91
C GLY A 171 17.71 13.81 16.05
N GLN A 172 16.83 13.52 15.10
CA GLN A 172 16.97 12.45 14.10
C GLN A 172 17.56 12.96 12.79
#